data_AF-A0A969UGP9-F1
#
_entry.id   AF-A0A969UGP9-F1
#
_cell.length_a   1.000
_cell.length_b   1.000
_cell.length_c   1.000
_cell.angle_alpha   90.00
_cell.angle_beta   90.00
_cell.angle_gamma   90.00
#
_symmetry.space_group_name_H-M   'P 1'
#
loop_
_entity.id
_entity.type
_entity.pdbx_description
1 polymer ?
#
loop_
_entity_poly.entity_id
_entity_poly.type
_entity_poly.pdbx_seq_one_letter_code
_entity_poly.pdbx_strand_id
1 'polypeptide(L)'
;MLTSVCSLGLTTISIAESKIYEPSNNVVKVLQLERLDNSLRVDLKKSESYIAPTPIKPQPKPISKVAINLIKEFEGFKDYAYIDTDGTPVIGYGLSKIGGVPVQIGDRISTTQADAALNAHVREIHRELDEAVKVDLSDRQLSAITSLAYNVGVDGVKNSTLVQKINAQDYAGAADEFLRWDKANLQGALVQMPGLTRRRTAERQLFLSGGQSS
;
A
#
# COMPACT_ATOMS: atom_id res chain seq x y z
N MET A 1 -67.37 -1.02 -52.21
CA MET A 1 -65.96 -0.64 -51.96
C MET A 1 -65.88 0.15 -50.67
N LEU A 2 -65.11 -0.30 -49.69
CA LEU A 2 -64.22 0.54 -48.87
C LEU A 2 -63.26 -0.42 -48.15
N THR A 3 -61.98 -0.11 -48.22
CA THR A 3 -60.82 -0.98 -48.06
C THR A 3 -60.45 -1.24 -46.60
N SER A 4 -60.17 -2.50 -46.28
CA SER A 4 -59.46 -2.92 -45.08
C SER A 4 -58.03 -2.37 -45.12
N VAL A 5 -57.60 -1.67 -44.06
CA VAL A 5 -56.19 -1.36 -43.83
C VAL A 5 -55.75 -2.22 -42.66
N CYS A 6 -55.06 -3.31 -42.99
CA CYS A 6 -54.37 -4.17 -42.04
C CYS A 6 -53.19 -3.37 -41.47
N SER A 7 -53.28 -2.91 -40.22
CA SER A 7 -52.11 -2.36 -39.53
C SER A 7 -51.34 -3.54 -38.94
N LEU A 8 -50.31 -3.98 -39.65
CA LEU A 8 -49.34 -4.96 -39.16
C LEU A 8 -48.68 -4.40 -37.90
N GLY A 9 -48.91 -5.05 -36.77
CA GLY A 9 -48.24 -4.72 -35.52
C GLY A 9 -46.74 -5.00 -35.66
N LEU A 10 -45.96 -3.93 -35.79
CA LEU A 10 -44.50 -3.99 -35.70
C LEU A 10 -44.11 -4.56 -34.34
N THR A 11 -43.60 -5.79 -34.33
CA THR A 11 -43.10 -6.41 -33.11
C THR A 11 -41.61 -6.07 -33.01
N THR A 12 -41.25 -5.16 -32.11
CA THR A 12 -39.86 -4.84 -31.82
C THR A 12 -39.27 -5.87 -30.87
N ILE A 13 -38.09 -6.40 -31.18
CA ILE A 13 -37.34 -7.32 -30.31
C ILE A 13 -36.00 -6.65 -30.00
N SER A 14 -35.70 -6.42 -28.72
CA SER A 14 -34.37 -6.01 -28.26
C SER A 14 -33.42 -7.20 -28.39
N ILE A 15 -32.29 -7.02 -29.07
CA ILE A 15 -31.40 -8.13 -29.44
C ILE A 15 -30.10 -8.14 -28.64
N ALA A 16 -29.53 -6.97 -28.33
CA ALA A 16 -28.26 -6.85 -27.64
C ALA A 16 -28.02 -5.45 -27.07
N GLU A 17 -27.33 -5.39 -25.94
CA GLU A 17 -26.75 -4.17 -25.39
C GLU A 17 -25.26 -4.10 -25.74
N SER A 18 -24.80 -2.96 -26.25
CA SER A 18 -23.38 -2.71 -26.51
C SER A 18 -22.90 -1.50 -25.72
N LYS A 19 -21.66 -1.56 -25.21
CA LYS A 19 -21.05 -0.50 -24.42
C LYS A 19 -19.89 0.11 -25.20
N ILE A 20 -19.90 1.43 -25.37
CA ILE A 20 -18.83 2.19 -26.00
C ILE A 20 -18.21 3.11 -24.94
N TYR A 21 -16.90 3.01 -24.77
CA TYR A 21 -16.15 3.90 -23.88
C TYR A 21 -15.60 5.09 -24.66
N GLU A 22 -15.89 6.31 -24.19
CA GLU A 22 -15.37 7.57 -24.73
C GLU A 22 -14.27 8.12 -23.79
N PRO A 23 -12.98 7.96 -24.14
CA PRO A 23 -11.89 8.29 -23.24
C PRO A 23 -11.74 9.78 -22.95
N SER A 24 -12.16 10.65 -23.87
CA SER A 24 -12.04 12.10 -23.73
C SER A 24 -12.84 12.67 -22.57
N ASN A 25 -13.98 12.05 -22.23
CA ASN A 25 -14.91 12.54 -21.21
C ASN A 25 -15.23 11.49 -20.13
N ASN A 26 -14.57 10.33 -20.15
CA ASN A 26 -14.79 9.22 -19.23
C ASN A 26 -16.26 8.73 -19.18
N VAL A 27 -16.92 8.69 -20.34
CA VAL A 27 -18.34 8.32 -20.47
C VAL A 27 -18.45 6.92 -21.10
N VAL A 28 -19.33 6.09 -20.56
CA VAL A 28 -19.79 4.87 -21.20
C VAL A 28 -21.16 5.13 -21.81
N LYS A 29 -21.29 4.90 -23.12
CA LYS A 29 -22.57 4.93 -23.83
C LYS A 29 -23.09 3.50 -23.97
N VAL A 30 -24.32 3.28 -23.55
CA VAL A 30 -25.05 2.02 -23.75
C VAL A 30 -25.93 2.20 -24.97
N LEU A 31 -25.71 1.39 -26.01
CA LEU A 31 -26.55 1.37 -27.20
C LEU A 31 -27.42 0.12 -27.19
N GLN A 32 -28.72 0.32 -27.36
CA GLN A 32 -29.69 -0.74 -27.57
C GLN A 32 -29.89 -0.98 -29.07
N LEU A 33 -29.72 -2.24 -29.48
CA LEU A 33 -29.98 -2.70 -30.84
C LEU A 33 -31.36 -3.35 -30.90
N GLU A 34 -32.22 -2.84 -31.78
CA GLU A 34 -33.56 -3.38 -32.00
C GLU A 34 -33.69 -3.96 -33.43
N ARG A 35 -34.40 -5.09 -33.55
CA ARG A 35 -34.85 -5.61 -34.86
C ARG A 35 -36.24 -5.06 -35.16
N LEU A 36 -36.39 -4.40 -36.31
CA LEU A 36 -37.67 -4.12 -36.95
C LEU A 36 -37.65 -4.74 -38.35
N ASP A 37 -38.61 -5.59 -38.66
CA ASP A 37 -38.92 -6.08 -40.01
C ASP A 37 -37.69 -6.40 -40.88
N ASN A 38 -36.93 -7.39 -40.42
CA ASN A 38 -35.72 -7.89 -41.06
C ASN A 38 -34.57 -6.89 -41.25
N SER A 39 -34.65 -5.71 -40.62
CA SER A 39 -33.57 -4.73 -40.53
C SER A 39 -33.09 -4.54 -39.09
N LEU A 40 -31.79 -4.30 -38.93
CA LEU A 40 -31.19 -3.88 -37.66
C LEU A 40 -31.21 -2.35 -37.60
N ARG A 41 -31.69 -1.79 -36.49
CA ARG A 41 -31.64 -0.35 -36.22
C ARG A 41 -31.05 -0.09 -34.83
N VAL A 42 -30.30 1.01 -34.72
CA VAL A 42 -29.83 1.56 -33.45
C VAL A 42 -30.84 2.61 -33.01
N ASP A 43 -31.44 2.45 -31.84
CA ASP A 43 -32.29 3.50 -31.26
C ASP A 43 -31.42 4.49 -30.47
N LEU A 44 -31.10 5.62 -31.11
CA LEU A 44 -30.31 6.69 -30.48
C LEU A 44 -31.08 7.42 -29.35
N LYS A 45 -32.43 7.33 -29.31
CA LYS A 45 -33.25 7.96 -28.27
C LYS A 45 -33.29 7.15 -26.96
N LYS A 46 -32.89 5.88 -26.99
CA LYS A 46 -32.70 5.01 -25.82
C LYS A 46 -31.22 4.78 -25.49
N SER A 47 -30.36 5.77 -25.79
CA SER A 47 -28.98 5.72 -25.34
C SER A 47 -28.86 6.30 -23.94
N GLU A 48 -28.57 5.45 -22.96
CA GLU A 48 -28.14 5.90 -21.64
C GLU A 48 -26.63 6.08 -21.64
N SER A 49 -26.17 7.15 -21.02
CA SER A 49 -24.75 7.41 -20.82
C SER A 49 -24.47 7.66 -19.35
N TYR A 50 -23.47 6.98 -18.79
CA TYR A 50 -23.00 7.23 -17.44
C TYR A 50 -21.51 7.53 -17.44
N ILE A 51 -21.07 8.34 -16.49
CA ILE A 51 -19.66 8.56 -16.24
C ILE A 51 -19.11 7.26 -15.66
N ALA A 52 -18.10 6.67 -16.31
CA ALA A 52 -17.45 5.49 -15.76
C ALA A 52 -16.88 5.86 -14.38
N PRO A 53 -17.06 5.04 -13.34
CA PRO A 53 -16.39 5.28 -12.08
C PRO A 53 -14.90 5.40 -12.37
N THR A 54 -14.32 6.57 -12.08
CA THR A 54 -12.88 6.79 -12.19
C THR A 54 -12.23 5.67 -11.39
N PRO A 55 -11.21 4.96 -11.91
CA PRO A 55 -10.45 4.02 -11.10
C PRO A 55 -9.94 4.82 -9.89
N ILE A 56 -10.51 4.54 -8.71
CA ILE A 56 -10.08 5.19 -7.48
C ILE A 56 -8.66 4.69 -7.29
N LYS A 57 -7.66 5.53 -7.59
CA LYS A 57 -6.29 5.24 -7.17
C LYS A 57 -6.38 5.00 -5.66
N PRO A 58 -5.95 3.83 -5.15
CA PRO A 58 -5.98 3.55 -3.73
C PRO A 58 -5.33 4.74 -3.03
N GLN A 59 -6.07 5.39 -2.14
CA GLN A 59 -5.48 6.46 -1.34
C GLN A 59 -4.42 5.80 -0.45
N PRO A 60 -3.21 6.39 -0.34
CA PRO A 60 -2.18 5.82 0.52
C PRO A 60 -2.72 5.68 1.94
N LYS A 61 -2.57 4.50 2.54
CA LYS A 61 -3.04 4.23 3.91
C LYS A 61 -2.48 5.31 4.85
N PRO A 62 -3.30 5.89 5.75
CA PRO A 62 -2.82 6.85 6.74
C PRO A 62 -1.62 6.30 7.52
N ILE A 63 -0.65 7.15 7.82
CA ILE A 63 0.53 6.75 8.60
C ILE A 63 0.09 6.38 10.01
N SER A 64 0.36 5.14 10.41
CA SER A 64 0.06 4.67 11.76
C SER A 64 0.92 5.38 12.80
N LYS A 65 0.28 6.08 13.75
CA LYS A 65 0.94 6.66 14.92
C LYS A 65 1.65 5.58 15.76
N VAL A 66 1.13 4.34 15.75
CA VAL A 66 1.73 3.21 16.46
C VAL A 66 3.09 2.87 15.87
N ALA A 67 3.20 2.81 14.54
CA ALA A 67 4.47 2.59 13.85
C ALA A 67 5.48 3.69 14.17
N ILE A 68 5.04 4.96 14.07
CA ILE A 68 5.89 6.13 14.33
C ILE A 68 6.43 6.11 15.75
N ASN A 69 5.57 5.89 16.75
CA ASN A 69 6.00 5.88 18.14
C ASN A 69 6.97 4.74 18.44
N LEU A 70 6.73 3.55 17.88
CA LEU A 70 7.62 2.41 18.04
C LEU A 70 9.00 2.68 17.42
N ILE A 71 9.05 3.24 16.21
CA ILE A 71 10.31 3.62 15.56
C ILE A 71 11.05 4.66 16.41
N LYS A 72 10.36 5.74 16.84
CA LYS A 72 10.98 6.78 17.67
C LYS A 72 11.56 6.23 18.98
N GLU A 73 10.90 5.26 19.62
CA GLU A 73 11.39 4.62 20.84
C GLU A 73 12.74 3.92 20.62
N PHE A 74 12.90 3.21 19.50
CA PHE A 74 14.10 2.42 19.22
C PHE A 74 15.24 3.23 18.58
N GLU A 75 14.93 4.18 17.71
CA GLU A 75 15.94 5.00 17.03
C GLU A 75 16.47 6.12 17.93
N GLY A 76 15.58 6.73 18.73
CA GLY A 76 15.89 7.96 19.46
C GLY A 76 16.08 9.17 18.54
N PHE A 77 16.02 10.38 19.11
CA PHE A 77 16.22 11.63 18.37
C PHE A 77 17.61 12.21 18.62
N LYS A 78 18.31 12.61 17.56
CA LYS A 78 19.52 13.42 17.61
C LYS A 78 19.37 14.65 16.71
N ASP A 79 19.59 15.83 17.28
CA ASP A 79 19.47 17.13 16.60
C ASP A 79 20.69 17.45 15.71
N TYR A 80 21.70 16.58 15.69
CA TYR A 80 22.92 16.71 14.89
C TYR A 80 23.25 15.45 14.09
N ALA A 81 23.89 15.65 12.95
CA ALA A 81 24.39 14.55 12.14
C ALA A 81 25.57 13.83 12.82
N TYR A 82 25.56 12.50 12.75
CA TYR A 82 26.62 11.63 13.27
C TYR A 82 26.86 10.45 12.32
N ILE A 83 27.96 9.72 12.51
CA ILE A 83 28.29 8.55 11.70
C ILE A 83 27.66 7.31 12.32
N ASP A 84 26.86 6.57 11.54
CA ASP A 84 26.33 5.27 11.93
C ASP A 84 27.41 4.18 11.84
N THR A 85 27.11 2.99 12.35
CA THR A 85 28.01 1.84 12.41
C THR A 85 28.58 1.39 11.05
N ASP A 86 27.88 1.68 9.95
CA ASP A 86 28.32 1.37 8.58
C ASP A 86 29.14 2.49 7.92
N GLY A 87 29.36 3.61 8.62
CA GLY A 87 30.07 4.78 8.10
C GLY A 87 29.17 5.85 7.47
N THR A 88 27.86 5.63 7.38
CA THR A 88 26.91 6.56 6.76
C THR A 88 26.57 7.72 7.71
N PRO A 89 26.64 8.99 7.27
CA PRO A 89 26.09 10.11 8.03
C PRO A 89 24.57 10.00 8.17
N VAL A 90 24.07 10.12 9.40
CA VAL A 90 22.64 10.05 9.74
C VAL A 90 22.25 11.15 10.72
N ILE A 91 20.98 11.57 10.70
CA ILE A 91 20.45 12.63 11.58
C ILE A 91 19.01 12.33 12.02
N GLY A 92 18.53 13.00 13.07
CA GLY A 92 17.16 12.85 13.55
C GLY A 92 16.94 11.47 14.13
N TYR A 93 16.08 10.67 13.49
CA TYR A 93 15.77 9.29 13.86
C TYR A 93 16.62 8.26 13.08
N GLY A 94 17.86 8.60 12.71
CA GLY A 94 18.74 7.69 11.95
C GLY A 94 18.56 7.75 10.44
N LEU A 95 18.06 8.87 9.90
CA LEU A 95 17.86 9.03 8.46
C LEU A 95 19.16 9.50 7.79
N SER A 96 19.54 8.85 6.69
CA SER A 96 20.70 9.23 5.85
C SER A 96 20.37 10.28 4.79
N LYS A 97 19.08 10.59 4.60
CA LYS A 97 18.58 11.62 3.68
C LYS A 97 17.44 12.41 4.31
N ILE A 98 17.45 13.73 4.11
CA ILE A 98 16.34 14.61 4.50
C ILE A 98 15.81 15.28 3.23
N GLY A 99 14.53 15.04 2.90
CA GLY A 99 13.93 15.57 1.67
C GLY A 99 14.64 15.11 0.39
N GLY A 100 15.24 13.92 0.39
CA GLY A 100 16.03 13.38 -0.73
C GLY A 100 17.49 13.84 -0.79
N VAL A 101 17.90 14.78 0.06
CA VAL A 101 19.28 15.27 0.12
C VAL A 101 20.08 14.42 1.13
N PRO A 102 21.26 13.88 0.76
CA PRO A 102 22.13 13.17 1.69
C PRO A 102 22.55 14.04 2.88
N VAL A 103 22.51 13.46 4.08
CA VAL A 103 22.97 14.09 5.32
C VAL A 103 24.48 14.28 5.28
N GLN A 104 24.94 15.41 5.80
CA GLN A 104 26.36 15.74 5.93
C GLN A 104 26.72 16.00 7.39
N ILE A 105 27.97 15.67 7.76
CA ILE A 105 28.48 16.01 9.09
C ILE A 105 28.50 17.53 9.25
N GLY A 106 27.87 18.01 10.32
CA GLY A 106 27.63 19.43 10.57
C GLY A 106 26.15 19.82 10.47
N ASP A 107 25.32 19.01 9.82
CA ASP A 107 23.89 19.27 9.70
C ASP A 107 23.20 19.29 11.08
N ARG A 108 22.16 20.13 11.17
CA ARG A 108 21.26 20.23 12.32
C ARG A 108 19.82 20.06 11.88
N ILE A 109 18.99 19.49 12.74
CA ILE A 109 17.57 19.29 12.46
C ILE A 109 16.72 19.58 13.69
N SER A 110 15.58 20.23 13.50
CA SER A 110 14.55 20.35 14.54
C SER A 110 13.73 19.06 14.66
N THR A 111 13.11 18.82 15.82
CA THR A 111 12.20 17.67 16.00
C THR A 111 11.05 17.68 14.97
N THR A 112 10.51 18.85 14.64
CA THR A 112 9.44 18.98 13.63
C THR A 112 9.90 18.54 12.24
N GLN A 113 11.12 18.93 11.84
CA GLN A 113 11.69 18.50 10.56
C GLN A 113 12.00 17.00 10.55
N ALA A 114 12.54 16.46 11.65
CA ALA A 114 12.81 15.03 11.79
C ALA A 114 11.52 14.20 11.77
N ASP A 115 10.45 14.68 12.41
CA ASP A 115 9.13 14.04 12.39
C ASP A 115 8.53 14.03 10.98
N ALA A 116 8.64 15.14 10.25
CA ALA A 116 8.19 15.22 8.87
C ALA A 116 8.98 14.26 7.96
N ALA A 117 10.30 14.19 8.14
CA ALA A 117 11.16 13.28 7.39
C ALA A 117 10.87 11.81 7.71
N LEU A 118 10.67 11.46 8.98
CA LEU A 118 10.25 10.12 9.41
C LEU A 118 8.91 9.72 8.79
N ASN A 119 7.92 10.62 8.82
CA ASN A 119 6.61 10.39 8.19
C ASN A 119 6.71 10.22 6.66
N ALA A 120 7.63 10.93 6.00
CA ALA A 120 7.87 10.73 4.57
C ALA A 120 8.48 9.34 4.31
N HIS A 121 9.50 8.95 5.07
CA HIS A 121 10.16 7.66 4.89
C HIS A 121 9.25 6.47 5.19
N VAL A 122 8.41 6.56 6.24
CA VAL A 122 7.41 5.52 6.53
C VAL A 122 6.40 5.36 5.39
N ARG A 123 6.04 6.44 4.69
CA ARG A 123 5.18 6.34 3.50
C ARG A 123 5.88 5.62 2.34
N GLU A 124 7.17 5.81 2.17
CA GLU A 124 7.96 5.08 1.17
C GLU A 124 7.99 3.58 1.50
N ILE A 125 8.28 3.23 2.76
CA ILE A 125 8.24 1.84 3.25
C ILE A 125 6.86 1.22 3.00
N HIS A 126 5.76 1.92 3.33
CA HIS A 126 4.41 1.40 3.09
C HIS A 126 4.16 1.11 1.61
N ARG A 127 4.52 2.03 0.71
CA ARG A 127 4.36 1.83 -0.73
C ARG A 127 5.10 0.59 -1.21
N GLU A 128 6.31 0.38 -0.72
CA GLU A 128 7.12 -0.77 -1.08
C GLU A 128 6.60 -2.08 -0.46
N LEU A 129 6.07 -2.04 0.76
CA LEU A 129 5.41 -3.21 1.37
C LEU A 129 4.11 -3.59 0.65
N ASP A 130 3.34 -2.62 0.15
CA ASP A 130 2.12 -2.85 -0.64
C ASP A 130 2.41 -3.62 -1.95
N GLU A 131 3.65 -3.57 -2.46
CA GLU A 131 4.06 -4.36 -3.64
C GLU A 131 4.31 -5.85 -3.30
N ALA A 132 4.64 -6.15 -2.04
CA ALA A 132 5.06 -7.49 -1.61
C ALA A 132 3.99 -8.23 -0.77
N VAL A 133 3.19 -7.50 0.01
CA VAL A 133 2.12 -8.06 0.86
C VAL A 133 0.83 -8.13 0.07
N LYS A 134 0.29 -9.35 -0.09
CA LYS A 134 -0.85 -9.69 -0.95
C LYS A 134 -2.16 -9.87 -0.18
N VAL A 135 -2.12 -9.71 1.14
CA VAL A 135 -3.26 -9.90 2.04
C VAL A 135 -3.51 -8.64 2.85
N ASP A 136 -4.74 -8.44 3.28
CA ASP A 136 -5.06 -7.33 4.18
C ASP A 136 -4.47 -7.58 5.57
N LEU A 137 -3.76 -6.58 6.06
CA LEU A 137 -3.18 -6.56 7.40
C LEU A 137 -3.92 -5.58 8.29
N SER A 138 -4.06 -5.93 9.56
CA SER A 138 -4.44 -4.97 10.58
C SER A 138 -3.42 -3.83 10.69
N ASP A 139 -3.84 -2.67 11.18
CA ASP A 139 -2.94 -1.52 11.41
C ASP A 139 -1.74 -1.89 12.28
N ARG A 140 -1.93 -2.78 13.27
CA ARG A 140 -0.87 -3.24 14.18
C ARG A 140 0.12 -4.15 13.46
N GLN A 141 -0.35 -5.08 12.64
CA GLN A 141 0.53 -5.94 11.84
C GLN A 141 1.36 -5.12 10.86
N LEU A 142 0.72 -4.21 10.12
CA LEU A 142 1.43 -3.30 9.21
C LEU A 142 2.46 -2.45 9.98
N SER A 143 2.07 -1.90 11.14
CA SER A 143 2.97 -1.08 11.97
C SER A 143 4.22 -1.84 12.44
N ALA A 144 4.08 -3.12 12.82
CA ALA A 144 5.20 -3.95 13.23
C ALA A 144 6.18 -4.21 12.07
N ILE A 145 5.66 -4.57 10.90
CA ILE A 145 6.50 -4.83 9.70
C ILE A 145 7.18 -3.55 9.25
N THR A 146 6.49 -2.41 9.28
CA THR A 146 7.06 -1.09 8.96
C THR A 146 8.22 -0.75 9.89
N SER A 147 8.10 -1.01 11.19
CA SER A 147 9.18 -0.75 12.16
C SER A 147 10.40 -1.65 11.94
N LEU A 148 10.18 -2.91 11.57
CA LEU A 148 11.25 -3.83 11.17
C LEU A 148 11.93 -3.34 9.88
N ALA A 149 11.14 -3.04 8.84
CA ALA A 149 11.64 -2.57 7.54
C ALA A 149 12.43 -1.26 7.65
N TYR A 150 12.04 -0.36 8.55
CA TYR A 150 12.80 0.85 8.86
C TYR A 150 14.21 0.51 9.36
N ASN A 151 14.35 -0.51 10.20
CA ASN A 151 15.62 -0.87 10.83
C ASN A 151 16.56 -1.68 9.95
N VAL A 152 16.02 -2.67 9.23
CA VAL A 152 16.84 -3.66 8.49
C VAL A 152 16.80 -3.45 6.97
N GLY A 153 16.07 -2.43 6.51
CA GLY A 153 15.84 -2.14 5.11
C GLY A 153 14.63 -2.88 4.55
N VAL A 154 13.81 -2.15 3.79
CA VAL A 154 12.57 -2.66 3.20
C VAL A 154 12.82 -3.76 2.16
N ASP A 155 13.90 -3.69 1.39
CA ASP A 155 14.24 -4.73 0.39
C ASP A 155 14.52 -6.10 1.03
N GLY A 156 15.19 -6.11 2.19
CA GLY A 156 15.41 -7.33 2.96
C GLY A 156 14.10 -7.93 3.48
N VAL A 157 13.19 -7.07 3.95
CA VAL A 157 11.89 -7.50 4.47
C VAL A 157 10.96 -8.02 3.37
N LYS A 158 10.82 -7.32 2.24
CA LYS A 158 9.92 -7.70 1.13
C LYS A 158 10.15 -9.13 0.62
N ASN A 159 11.41 -9.56 0.61
CA ASN A 159 11.82 -10.87 0.07
C ASN A 159 11.95 -11.95 1.14
N SER A 160 11.60 -11.65 2.39
CA SER A 160 11.83 -12.54 3.53
C SER A 160 10.78 -13.64 3.69
N THR A 161 11.14 -14.67 4.46
CA THR A 161 10.21 -15.69 4.95
C THR A 161 9.05 -15.10 5.76
N LEU A 162 9.26 -13.96 6.43
CA LEU A 162 8.20 -13.23 7.14
C LEU A 162 7.07 -12.83 6.19
N VAL A 163 7.39 -12.19 5.05
CA VAL A 163 6.39 -11.78 4.06
C VAL A 163 5.76 -12.99 3.36
N GLN A 164 6.54 -14.04 3.10
CA GLN A 164 6.01 -15.30 2.55
C GLN A 164 4.94 -15.91 3.47
N LYS A 165 5.21 -15.98 4.78
CA LYS A 165 4.26 -16.48 5.79
C LYS A 165 3.04 -15.59 5.95
N ILE A 166 3.22 -14.27 5.93
CA ILE A 166 2.10 -13.31 5.90
C ILE A 166 1.18 -13.59 4.71
N ASN A 167 1.74 -13.73 3.52
CA ASN A 167 0.96 -13.97 2.30
C ASN A 167 0.28 -15.36 2.31
N ALA A 168 0.82 -16.32 3.05
CA ALA A 168 0.19 -17.60 3.34
C ALA A 168 -0.79 -17.55 4.52
N GLN A 169 -1.02 -16.37 5.11
CA GLN A 169 -1.84 -16.14 6.31
C GLN A 169 -1.39 -16.94 7.55
N ASP A 170 -0.16 -17.43 7.56
CA ASP A 170 0.50 -18.04 8.73
C ASP A 170 1.02 -16.92 9.65
N TYR A 171 0.10 -16.23 10.33
CA TYR A 171 0.45 -15.09 11.16
C TYR A 171 1.24 -15.47 12.42
N ALA A 172 0.99 -16.65 12.99
CA ALA A 172 1.77 -17.13 14.13
C ALA A 172 3.21 -17.41 13.72
N GLY A 173 3.42 -18.11 12.60
CA GLY A 173 4.75 -18.32 12.06
C GLY A 173 5.42 -17.03 11.62
N ALA A 174 4.69 -16.11 10.98
CA ALA A 174 5.23 -14.81 10.58
C ALA A 174 5.70 -13.98 11.79
N ALA A 175 4.99 -14.05 12.91
CA ALA A 175 5.37 -13.38 14.15
C ALA A 175 6.71 -13.89 14.69
N ASP A 176 6.98 -15.19 14.57
CA ASP A 176 8.24 -15.78 15.02
C ASP A 176 9.42 -15.41 14.11
N GLU A 177 9.18 -15.08 12.85
CA GLU A 177 10.23 -14.62 11.94
C GLU A 177 10.87 -13.30 12.38
N PHE A 178 10.16 -12.43 13.11
CA PHE A 178 10.74 -11.20 13.65
C PHE A 178 11.99 -11.48 14.51
N LEU A 179 11.96 -12.57 15.29
CA LEU A 179 13.02 -12.92 16.24
C LEU A 179 14.34 -13.30 15.56
N ARG A 180 14.31 -13.59 14.25
CA ARG A 180 15.51 -13.94 13.48
C ARG A 180 16.37 -12.74 13.10
N TRP A 181 15.83 -11.54 13.24
CA TRP A 181 16.45 -10.27 12.85
C TRP A 181 17.12 -9.56 14.04
N ASP A 182 17.76 -10.35 14.90
CA ASP A 182 18.35 -9.90 16.16
C ASP A 182 19.88 -9.90 16.18
N LYS A 183 20.52 -10.20 15.05
CA LYS A 183 21.99 -10.28 14.91
C LYS A 183 22.55 -9.11 14.12
N ALA A 184 23.75 -8.69 14.51
CA ALA A 184 24.58 -7.76 13.74
C ALA A 184 25.96 -8.39 13.49
N ASN A 185 26.65 -7.90 12.45
CA ASN A 185 28.02 -8.33 12.19
C ASN A 185 28.97 -7.58 13.13
N LEU A 186 29.64 -8.31 14.02
CA LEU A 186 30.71 -7.80 14.86
C LEU A 186 31.99 -8.55 14.48
N GLN A 187 32.94 -7.83 13.87
CA GLN A 187 34.26 -8.36 13.49
C GLN A 187 34.21 -9.61 12.60
N GLY A 188 33.24 -9.70 11.69
CA GLY A 188 33.08 -10.80 10.74
C GLY A 188 32.18 -11.94 11.23
N ALA A 189 31.67 -11.87 12.46
CA ALA A 189 30.74 -12.85 13.02
C ALA A 189 29.35 -12.26 13.25
N LEU A 190 28.30 -13.01 12.94
CA LEU A 190 26.92 -12.63 13.30
C LEU A 190 26.70 -12.91 14.79
N VAL A 191 26.58 -11.84 15.58
CA VAL A 191 26.37 -11.89 17.02
C VAL A 191 24.99 -11.35 17.35
N GLN A 192 24.28 -12.05 18.23
CA GLN A 192 22.99 -11.60 18.75
C GLN A 192 23.18 -10.32 19.58
N MET A 193 22.39 -9.29 19.28
CA MET A 193 22.45 -8.01 19.94
C MET A 193 21.27 -7.87 20.90
N PRO A 194 21.49 -7.63 22.21
CA PRO A 194 20.40 -7.48 23.17
C PRO A 194 19.40 -6.38 22.79
N GLY A 195 19.90 -5.26 22.23
CA GLY A 195 19.06 -4.16 21.74
C GLY A 195 18.13 -4.57 20.60
N LEU A 196 18.64 -5.33 19.61
CA LEU A 196 17.82 -5.85 18.52
C LEU A 196 16.84 -6.90 19.04
N THR A 197 17.27 -7.79 19.95
CA THR A 197 16.40 -8.80 20.57
C THR A 197 15.17 -8.16 21.25
N ARG A 198 15.40 -7.08 22.03
CA ARG A 198 14.32 -6.29 22.64
C ARG A 198 13.37 -5.73 21.59
N ARG A 199 13.93 -5.13 20.52
CA ARG A 199 13.17 -4.54 19.43
C ARG A 199 12.30 -5.56 18.70
N ARG A 200 12.88 -6.68 18.28
CA ARG A 200 12.17 -7.76 17.59
C ARG A 200 11.06 -8.35 18.45
N THR A 201 11.28 -8.45 19.76
CA THR A 201 10.25 -8.90 20.71
C THR A 201 9.06 -7.93 20.77
N ALA A 202 9.31 -6.63 20.83
CA ALA A 202 8.27 -5.61 20.84
C ALA A 202 7.48 -5.58 19.51
N GLU A 203 8.18 -5.64 18.37
CA GLU A 203 7.56 -5.72 17.05
C GLU A 203 6.70 -6.98 16.90
N ARG A 204 7.20 -8.15 17.34
CA ARG A 204 6.43 -9.41 17.38
C ARG A 204 5.16 -9.29 18.21
N GLN A 205 5.27 -8.73 19.42
CA GLN A 205 4.11 -8.52 20.30
C GLN A 205 3.08 -7.59 19.67
N LEU A 206 3.54 -6.50 19.05
CA LEU A 206 2.66 -5.59 18.32
C LEU A 206 1.95 -6.32 17.18
N PHE A 207 2.68 -7.11 16.39
CA PHE A 207 2.12 -7.89 15.28
C PHE A 207 1.02 -8.85 15.75
N LEU A 208 1.25 -9.62 16.82
CA LEU A 208 0.28 -10.58 17.37
C LEU A 208 -0.95 -9.89 17.97
N SER A 209 -0.78 -8.70 18.54
CA SER A 209 -1.91 -7.93 19.09
C SER A 209 -2.88 -7.39 18.03
N GLY A 210 -2.56 -7.52 16.73
CA GLY A 210 -3.44 -7.19 15.61
C GLY A 210 -4.44 -8.28 15.22
N GLY A 211 -4.26 -9.53 15.70
CA GLY A 211 -5.10 -10.69 15.36
C GLY A 211 -6.30 -10.92 16.26
N GLN A 212 -6.66 -9.98 17.14
CA GLN A 212 -7.73 -10.12 18.12
C GLN A 212 -8.76 -9.00 17.93
N SER A 213 -9.63 -9.18 16.97
CA SER A 213 -10.94 -8.53 16.94
C SER A 213 -11.92 -9.57 16.44
N SER A 214 -12.44 -10.36 17.39
CA SER A 214 -13.62 -11.20 17.22
C SER A 214 -14.88 -10.35 17.23
#